data_AF-A0A536N4C6-F1
#
_entry.id   AF-A0A536N4C6-F1
#
_cell.length_a   1.000
_cell.length_b   1.000
_cell.length_c   1.000
_cell.angle_alpha   90.00
_cell.angle_beta   90.00
_cell.angle_gamma   90.00
#
_symmetry.space_group_name_H-M   'P 1'
#
loop_
_entity.id
_entity.type
_entity.pdbx_description
1 polymer ?
#
loop_
_entity_poly.entity_id
_entity_poly.type
_entity_poly.pdbx_seq_one_letter_code
_entity_poly.pdbx_strand_id
1 'polypeptide(L)'
;MIQILSGVATHAVALLLYPGLAAILAFGGLVELVWMRLSVPEPGWPELSRRRPTPVAGTIAVGAILASVQLAAPYNLVPGEERSIVLAAVGLAFTVWAELALTVEFVAEPGLLLVIQMCWLLAVLGPAVQPESLRPQVLGNVLVPGLLPVKLACAFLYLLCLPALMRLWPLAPPTERRGRRRLDARRVLTWFPYCGLFTTLYFPPQGDDAPGLLRFFGLTVVVAAVVIVAGIVVQRRGAGVVRGTYTRVVTPFAGLVLVTVMATSILMK
;
A
#
# COMPACT_ATOMS: atom_id res chain seq x y z
N MET A 1 -27.54 14.38 19.64
CA MET A 1 -27.10 13.12 20.30
C MET A 1 -27.30 11.89 19.41
N ILE A 2 -28.50 11.64 18.87
CA ILE A 2 -28.77 10.49 17.96
C ILE A 2 -27.92 10.53 16.67
N GLN A 3 -27.74 11.70 16.06
CA GLN A 3 -26.86 11.88 14.89
C GLN A 3 -25.38 11.60 15.21
N ILE A 4 -24.93 11.92 16.43
CA ILE A 4 -23.54 11.66 16.86
C ILE A 4 -23.35 10.16 17.12
N LEU A 5 -24.30 9.51 17.80
CA LEU A 5 -24.27 8.06 18.05
C LEU A 5 -24.33 7.25 16.76
N SER A 6 -25.18 7.65 15.82
CA SER A 6 -25.23 6.99 14.50
C SER A 6 -23.95 7.22 13.70
N GLY A 7 -23.38 8.44 13.71
CA GLY A 7 -22.08 8.71 13.10
C GLY A 7 -20.94 7.88 13.71
N VAL A 8 -20.86 7.77 15.04
CA VAL A 8 -19.86 6.92 15.70
C VAL A 8 -20.05 5.45 15.36
N ALA A 9 -21.30 4.97 15.31
CA ALA A 9 -21.61 3.60 14.94
C ALA A 9 -21.20 3.28 13.50
N THR A 10 -21.50 4.15 12.52
CA THR A 10 -21.12 3.93 11.12
C THR A 10 -19.60 3.90 10.93
N HIS A 11 -18.88 4.78 11.62
CA HIS A 11 -17.41 4.79 11.61
C HIS A 11 -16.84 3.53 12.28
N ALA A 12 -17.39 3.11 13.42
CA ALA A 12 -16.97 1.87 14.08
C ALA A 12 -17.18 0.64 13.18
N VAL A 13 -18.32 0.58 12.47
CA VAL A 13 -18.60 -0.48 11.50
C VAL A 13 -17.62 -0.44 10.33
N ALA A 14 -17.30 0.75 9.80
CA ALA A 14 -16.33 0.92 8.72
C ALA A 14 -14.92 0.43 9.12
N LEU A 15 -14.50 0.74 10.35
CA LEU A 15 -13.22 0.34 10.92
C LEU A 15 -13.13 -1.18 11.16
N LEU A 16 -14.22 -1.82 11.57
CA LEU A 16 -14.23 -3.25 11.93
C LEU A 16 -14.50 -4.18 10.74
N LEU A 17 -15.47 -3.83 9.89
CA LEU A 17 -15.95 -4.71 8.83
C LEU A 17 -15.33 -4.36 7.48
N TYR A 18 -15.92 -3.39 6.79
CA TYR A 18 -15.52 -3.02 5.43
C TYR A 18 -15.52 -1.50 5.29
N PRO A 19 -14.46 -0.90 4.73
CA PRO A 19 -13.24 -1.53 4.19
C PRO A 19 -12.15 -1.84 5.24
N GLY A 20 -12.46 -1.76 6.54
CA GLY A 20 -11.49 -1.91 7.65
C GLY A 20 -11.02 -3.35 7.93
N LEU A 21 -10.95 -3.73 9.21
CA LEU A 21 -10.21 -4.89 9.69
C LEU A 21 -10.59 -6.22 9.00
N ALA A 22 -11.87 -6.52 8.85
CA ALA A 22 -12.28 -7.80 8.26
C ALA A 22 -11.87 -7.90 6.78
N ALA A 23 -12.01 -6.82 6.00
CA ALA A 23 -11.57 -6.76 4.62
C ALA A 23 -10.04 -6.91 4.49
N ILE A 24 -9.29 -6.24 5.37
CA ILE A 24 -7.82 -6.36 5.44
C ILE A 24 -7.40 -7.80 5.71
N LEU A 25 -7.98 -8.44 6.73
CA LEU A 25 -7.61 -9.80 7.12
C LEU A 25 -7.98 -10.83 6.04
N ALA A 26 -9.16 -10.70 5.43
CA ALA A 26 -9.60 -11.61 4.37
C ALA A 26 -8.71 -11.47 3.12
N PHE A 27 -8.56 -10.25 2.60
CA PHE A 27 -7.76 -10.00 1.40
C PHE A 27 -6.28 -10.28 1.64
N GLY A 28 -5.71 -9.69 2.68
CA GLY A 28 -4.29 -9.83 2.97
C GLY A 28 -3.90 -11.24 3.39
N GLY A 29 -4.79 -11.98 4.06
CA GLY A 29 -4.57 -13.39 4.38
C GLY A 29 -4.47 -14.24 3.12
N LEU A 30 -5.41 -14.07 2.17
CA LEU A 30 -5.39 -14.79 0.89
C LEU A 30 -4.15 -14.44 0.05
N VAL A 31 -3.84 -13.15 -0.08
CA VAL A 31 -2.69 -12.69 -0.88
C VAL A 31 -1.37 -13.15 -0.26
N GLU A 32 -1.22 -13.09 1.06
CA GLU A 32 -0.03 -13.59 1.74
C GLU A 32 0.13 -15.11 1.56
N LEU A 33 -0.95 -15.88 1.62
CA LEU A 33 -0.92 -17.31 1.32
C LEU A 33 -0.42 -17.59 -0.10
N VAL A 34 -0.92 -16.83 -1.09
CA VAL A 34 -0.48 -16.94 -2.49
C VAL A 34 0.98 -16.56 -2.64
N TRP A 35 1.40 -15.42 -2.09
CA TRP A 35 2.80 -14.99 -2.04
C TRP A 35 3.68 -16.11 -1.48
N MET A 36 3.25 -16.74 -0.38
CA MET A 36 4.00 -17.81 0.23
C MET A 36 4.12 -19.03 -0.68
N ARG A 37 3.02 -19.50 -1.26
CA ARG A 37 3.04 -20.66 -2.16
C ARG A 37 3.96 -20.45 -3.36
N LEU A 38 4.03 -19.23 -3.89
CA LEU A 38 4.78 -18.92 -5.10
C LEU A 38 6.27 -18.62 -4.85
N SER A 39 6.61 -18.03 -3.71
CA SER A 39 7.98 -17.58 -3.47
C SER A 39 8.94 -18.72 -3.09
N VAL A 40 8.46 -19.78 -2.41
CA VAL A 40 9.22 -20.99 -2.07
C VAL A 40 8.24 -22.18 -2.04
N PRO A 41 8.37 -23.17 -2.95
CA PRO A 41 7.48 -24.31 -3.01
C PRO A 41 7.86 -25.36 -1.95
N GLU A 42 7.42 -25.14 -0.71
CA GLU A 42 7.44 -26.19 0.33
C GLU A 42 6.02 -26.74 0.56
N PRO A 43 5.84 -28.07 0.61
CA PRO A 43 4.55 -28.69 0.88
C PRO A 43 4.20 -28.59 2.37
N GLY A 44 3.21 -27.74 2.70
CA GLY A 44 2.67 -27.64 4.06
C GLY A 44 1.77 -26.41 4.25
N TRP A 45 0.92 -26.43 5.28
CA TRP A 45 0.22 -25.23 5.74
C TRP A 45 1.19 -24.35 6.53
N PRO A 46 1.18 -23.02 6.33
CA PRO A 46 2.00 -22.11 7.10
C PRO A 46 1.56 -22.12 8.56
N GLU A 47 2.52 -22.06 9.48
CA GLU A 47 2.18 -21.92 10.88
C GLU A 47 1.73 -20.49 11.16
N LEU A 48 0.59 -20.34 11.85
CA LEU A 48 0.25 -19.06 12.44
C LEU A 48 1.34 -18.71 13.45
N SER A 49 1.93 -17.53 13.28
CA SER A 49 2.87 -16.99 14.25
C SER A 49 2.17 -16.87 15.60
N ARG A 50 2.42 -17.80 16.53
CA ARG A 50 1.96 -17.76 17.93
C ARG A 50 2.74 -16.72 18.75
N ARG A 51 3.13 -15.60 18.16
CA ARG A 51 3.69 -14.48 18.92
C ARG A 51 2.55 -13.78 19.66
N ARG A 52 2.79 -13.43 20.92
CA ARG A 52 1.84 -12.62 21.70
C ARG A 52 1.57 -11.31 20.95
N PRO A 53 0.34 -10.75 21.02
CA PRO A 53 0.05 -9.46 20.42
C PRO A 53 1.02 -8.42 20.96
N THR A 54 1.89 -7.91 20.10
CA THR A 54 2.81 -6.84 20.47
C THR A 54 2.12 -5.49 20.28
N PRO A 55 2.41 -4.48 21.10
CA PRO A 55 1.89 -3.12 20.91
C PRO A 55 2.09 -2.59 19.49
N VAL A 56 3.18 -3.00 18.83
CA VAL A 56 3.52 -2.62 17.46
C VAL A 56 2.65 -3.30 16.40
N ALA A 57 2.24 -4.54 16.60
CA ALA A 57 1.23 -5.15 15.73
C ALA A 57 -0.10 -4.38 15.83
N GLY A 58 -0.43 -3.89 17.03
CA GLY A 58 -1.56 -2.99 17.26
C GLY A 58 -1.43 -1.68 16.50
N THR A 59 -0.27 -1.00 16.56
CA THR A 59 -0.09 0.26 15.83
C THR A 59 -0.11 0.07 14.31
N ILE A 60 0.46 -1.02 13.79
CA ILE A 60 0.36 -1.37 12.37
C ILE A 60 -1.10 -1.63 11.98
N ALA A 61 -1.85 -2.37 12.80
CA ALA A 61 -3.27 -2.62 12.54
C ALA A 61 -4.08 -1.32 12.52
N VAL A 62 -3.88 -0.42 13.50
CA VAL A 62 -4.54 0.88 13.53
C VAL A 62 -4.20 1.72 12.29
N GLY A 63 -2.92 1.80 11.90
CA GLY A 63 -2.50 2.53 10.71
C GLY A 63 -3.06 1.94 9.41
N ALA A 64 -3.10 0.61 9.30
CA ALA A 64 -3.68 -0.09 8.16
C ALA A 64 -5.20 0.08 8.05
N ILE A 65 -5.91 -0.02 9.17
CA ILE A 65 -7.36 0.22 9.25
C ILE A 65 -7.66 1.66 8.87
N LEU A 66 -6.94 2.63 9.47
CA LEU A 66 -7.09 4.04 9.16
C LEU A 66 -6.95 4.26 7.65
N ALA A 67 -5.88 3.76 7.05
CA ALA A 67 -5.63 3.90 5.61
C ALA A 67 -6.70 3.21 4.75
N SER A 68 -7.19 2.05 5.16
CA SER A 68 -8.22 1.30 4.42
C SER A 68 -9.55 2.04 4.38
N VAL A 69 -9.91 2.73 5.46
CA VAL A 69 -11.15 3.54 5.53
C VAL A 69 -11.05 4.82 4.69
N GLN A 70 -9.84 5.29 4.38
CA GLN A 70 -9.64 6.42 3.46
C GLN A 70 -9.76 6.04 1.98
N LEU A 71 -9.89 4.75 1.65
CA LEU A 71 -9.97 4.30 0.27
C LEU A 71 -11.28 4.73 -0.40
N ALA A 72 -11.23 4.89 -1.72
CA ALA A 72 -12.42 5.08 -2.54
C ALA A 72 -13.18 3.75 -2.75
N ALA A 73 -13.07 2.78 -1.84
CA ALA A 73 -13.73 1.49 -1.97
C ALA A 73 -15.27 1.68 -2.06
N PRO A 74 -15.97 1.03 -3.01
CA PRO A 74 -17.43 1.18 -3.16
C PRO A 74 -18.16 0.69 -1.92
N TYR A 75 -19.25 1.34 -1.53
CA TYR A 75 -20.00 1.08 -0.28
C TYR A 75 -19.20 1.30 1.01
N ASN A 76 -18.08 2.03 0.96
CA ASN A 76 -17.40 2.45 2.18
C ASN A 76 -18.29 3.42 2.96
N LEU A 77 -18.57 3.07 4.21
CA LEU A 77 -19.49 3.79 5.09
C LEU A 77 -19.00 5.18 5.51
N VAL A 78 -17.71 5.47 5.39
CA VAL A 78 -17.18 6.81 5.66
C VAL A 78 -17.49 7.72 4.47
N PRO A 79 -18.17 8.87 4.67
CA PRO A 79 -18.49 9.81 3.61
C PRO A 79 -17.26 10.20 2.78
N GLY A 80 -17.43 10.30 1.46
CA GLY A 80 -16.32 10.63 0.56
C GLY A 80 -15.64 11.97 0.87
N GLU A 81 -16.37 12.90 1.47
CA GLU A 81 -15.88 14.22 1.87
C GLU A 81 -14.88 14.19 3.04
N GLU A 82 -14.99 13.17 3.88
CA GLU A 82 -14.15 12.97 5.06
C GLU A 82 -12.89 12.14 4.74
N ARG A 83 -12.82 11.59 3.51
CA ARG A 83 -11.69 10.78 3.07
C ARG A 83 -10.53 11.65 2.59
N SER A 84 -9.33 11.34 3.08
CA SER A 84 -8.11 12.06 2.78
C SER A 84 -6.99 11.10 2.40
N ILE A 85 -6.40 11.34 1.23
CA ILE A 85 -5.21 10.60 0.79
C ILE A 85 -4.04 10.83 1.74
N VAL A 86 -3.93 12.02 2.34
CA VAL A 86 -2.86 12.33 3.29
C VAL A 86 -2.97 11.43 4.52
N LEU A 87 -4.19 11.24 5.05
CA LEU A 87 -4.41 10.32 6.17
C LEU A 87 -4.09 8.86 5.79
N ALA A 88 -4.44 8.45 4.57
CA ALA A 88 -4.07 7.13 4.05
C ALA A 88 -2.55 6.95 3.95
N ALA A 89 -1.88 7.96 3.39
CA ALA A 89 -0.45 7.98 3.18
C ALA A 89 0.33 7.95 4.49
N VAL A 90 -0.07 8.78 5.45
CA VAL A 90 0.51 8.86 6.79
C VAL A 90 0.29 7.55 7.55
N GLY A 91 -0.93 7.00 7.52
CA GLY A 91 -1.25 5.73 8.17
C GLY A 91 -0.36 4.59 7.66
N LEU A 92 -0.21 4.47 6.34
CA LEU A 92 0.65 3.47 5.70
C LEU A 92 2.15 3.73 5.95
N ALA A 93 2.61 4.97 5.83
CA ALA A 93 4.00 5.33 6.12
C ALA A 93 4.38 4.94 7.55
N PHE A 94 3.50 5.23 8.51
CA PHE A 94 3.71 4.89 9.90
C PHE A 94 3.86 3.37 10.12
N THR A 95 3.16 2.53 9.35
CA THR A 95 3.33 1.06 9.46
C THR A 95 4.74 0.57 9.13
N VAL A 96 5.47 1.26 8.26
CA VAL A 96 6.85 0.93 7.88
C VAL A 96 7.82 1.26 9.00
N TRP A 97 7.62 2.41 9.66
CA TRP A 97 8.47 2.88 10.75
C TRP A 97 8.19 2.18 12.08
N ALA A 98 6.93 1.88 12.37
CA ALA A 98 6.54 1.12 13.56
C ALA A 98 7.27 -0.24 13.64
N GLU A 99 7.48 -0.88 12.48
CA GLU A 99 8.20 -2.14 12.40
C GLU A 99 9.72 -1.97 12.52
N LEU A 100 10.29 -0.91 11.95
CA LEU A 100 11.70 -0.53 12.11
C LEU A 100 12.07 -0.37 13.60
N ALA A 101 11.16 0.20 14.40
CA ALA A 101 11.36 0.37 15.84
C ALA A 101 11.60 -0.95 16.60
N LEU A 102 11.11 -2.09 16.09
CA LEU A 102 11.34 -3.43 16.67
C LEU A 102 12.48 -4.20 16.00
N THR A 103 12.95 -3.77 14.83
CA THR A 103 13.83 -4.54 13.95
C THR A 103 15.06 -3.75 13.53
N VAL A 104 15.54 -2.83 14.37
CA VAL A 104 16.72 -1.99 14.09
C VAL A 104 17.94 -2.83 13.72
N GLU A 105 18.12 -3.98 14.37
CA GLU A 105 19.20 -4.95 14.10
C GLU A 105 19.06 -5.70 12.76
N PHE A 106 17.87 -5.69 12.14
CA PHE A 106 17.53 -6.47 10.94
C PHE A 106 17.31 -5.64 9.69
N VAL A 107 17.40 -4.31 9.78
CA VAL A 107 17.34 -3.44 8.60
C VAL A 107 18.75 -3.01 8.25
N ALA A 108 19.33 -3.71 7.28
CA ALA A 108 20.70 -3.45 6.84
C ALA A 108 20.95 -1.99 6.43
N GLU A 109 19.94 -1.24 5.96
CA GLU A 109 20.07 0.16 5.51
C GLU A 109 18.75 0.95 5.68
N PRO A 110 18.48 1.62 6.82
CA PRO A 110 17.25 2.39 7.01
C PRO A 110 17.14 3.60 6.06
N GLY A 111 18.27 4.13 5.58
CA GLY A 111 18.30 5.24 4.63
C GLY A 111 17.64 4.91 3.29
N LEU A 112 17.83 3.70 2.75
CA LEU A 112 17.21 3.31 1.49
C LEU A 112 15.69 3.20 1.63
N LEU A 113 15.18 2.68 2.75
CA LEU A 113 13.75 2.64 3.04
C LEU A 113 13.15 4.04 3.14
N LEU A 114 13.86 5.00 3.75
CA LEU A 114 13.44 6.40 3.78
C LEU A 114 13.32 6.97 2.36
N VAL A 115 14.33 6.76 1.51
CA VAL A 115 14.30 7.23 0.12
C VAL A 115 13.12 6.63 -0.64
N ILE A 116 12.90 5.32 -0.51
CA ILE A 116 11.77 4.63 -1.15
C ILE A 116 10.43 5.15 -0.63
N GLN A 117 10.32 5.40 0.67
CA GLN A 117 9.13 5.99 1.29
C GLN A 117 8.84 7.39 0.72
N MET A 118 9.87 8.21 0.53
CA MET A 118 9.72 9.55 -0.08
C MET A 118 9.34 9.45 -1.56
N CYS A 119 9.93 8.52 -2.31
CA CYS A 119 9.55 8.24 -3.70
C CYS A 119 8.08 7.79 -3.80
N TRP A 120 7.63 6.95 -2.86
CA TRP A 120 6.24 6.51 -2.79
C TRP A 120 5.30 7.65 -2.40
N LEU A 121 5.67 8.51 -1.45
CA LEU A 121 4.88 9.69 -1.10
C LEU A 121 4.75 10.65 -2.29
N LEU A 122 5.82 10.83 -3.07
CA LEU A 122 5.76 11.57 -4.34
C LEU A 122 4.78 10.93 -5.32
N ALA A 123 4.78 9.59 -5.44
CA ALA A 123 3.81 8.90 -6.29
C ALA A 123 2.36 9.06 -5.79
N VAL A 124 2.14 9.05 -4.47
CA VAL A 124 0.82 9.23 -3.86
C VAL A 124 0.29 10.65 -4.04
N LEU A 125 1.13 11.65 -3.81
CA LEU A 125 0.74 13.06 -3.78
C LEU A 125 0.91 13.76 -5.13
N GLY A 126 1.75 13.26 -6.03
CA GLY A 126 2.01 13.84 -7.34
C GLY A 126 0.74 14.09 -8.15
N PRO A 127 -0.18 13.12 -8.26
CA PRO A 127 -1.46 13.33 -8.91
C PRO A 127 -2.32 14.43 -8.25
N ALA A 128 -2.18 14.64 -6.93
CA ALA A 128 -2.96 15.60 -6.12
C ALA A 128 -2.61 17.06 -6.35
N VAL A 129 -1.46 17.34 -6.97
CA VAL A 129 -0.94 18.71 -7.14
C VAL A 129 -1.82 19.56 -8.06
N GLN A 130 -2.35 18.98 -9.14
CA GLN A 130 -3.15 19.74 -10.12
C GLN A 130 -4.64 19.90 -9.80
N PRO A 131 -5.38 18.87 -9.34
CA PRO A 131 -6.79 19.07 -9.00
C PRO A 131 -6.96 19.83 -7.67
N GLU A 132 -5.87 20.23 -7.01
CA GLU A 132 -5.83 20.93 -5.70
C GLU A 132 -6.73 20.28 -4.65
N SER A 133 -6.98 18.97 -4.81
CA SER A 133 -7.93 18.21 -4.01
C SER A 133 -7.23 17.01 -3.42
N LEU A 134 -7.38 16.85 -2.10
CA LEU A 134 -6.85 15.71 -1.35
C LEU A 134 -7.86 14.55 -1.28
N ARG A 135 -9.02 14.71 -1.94
CA ARG A 135 -10.10 13.72 -1.98
C ARG A 135 -9.75 12.61 -2.98
N PRO A 136 -9.72 11.34 -2.54
CA PRO A 136 -9.34 10.22 -3.41
C PRO A 136 -10.22 10.05 -4.65
N GLN A 137 -11.50 10.42 -4.56
CA GLN A 137 -12.47 10.29 -5.66
C GLN A 137 -12.24 11.31 -6.77
N VAL A 138 -11.85 12.53 -6.42
CA VAL A 138 -11.61 13.62 -7.38
C VAL A 138 -10.38 13.31 -8.22
N LEU A 139 -9.34 12.84 -7.55
CA LEU A 139 -8.04 12.52 -8.16
C LEU A 139 -8.08 11.44 -9.22
N GLY A 140 -8.89 10.43 -8.98
CA GLY A 140 -9.01 9.35 -9.93
C GLY A 140 -9.86 9.72 -11.16
N ASN A 141 -10.85 10.61 -11.00
CA ASN A 141 -11.83 10.98 -12.04
C ASN A 141 -11.38 12.13 -12.96
N VAL A 142 -10.32 12.85 -12.59
CA VAL A 142 -9.73 13.91 -13.43
C VAL A 142 -8.95 13.24 -14.58
N LEU A 143 -9.67 12.87 -15.64
CA LEU A 143 -9.12 12.45 -16.93
C LEU A 143 -8.85 13.69 -17.79
N VAL A 144 -7.94 14.57 -17.33
CA VAL A 144 -7.40 15.61 -18.22
C VAL A 144 -6.29 14.94 -19.05
N PRO A 145 -6.37 14.89 -20.40
CA PRO A 145 -5.38 14.19 -21.22
C PRO A 145 -3.94 14.65 -20.96
N GLY A 146 -3.72 15.92 -20.63
CA GLY A 146 -2.41 16.48 -20.27
C GLY A 146 -1.82 15.93 -18.97
N LEU A 147 -2.64 15.39 -18.07
CA LEU A 147 -2.22 14.79 -16.79
C LEU A 147 -1.94 13.29 -16.87
N LEU A 148 -2.30 12.63 -17.98
CA LEU A 148 -2.12 11.20 -18.15
C LEU A 148 -0.65 10.76 -18.03
N PRO A 149 0.34 11.45 -18.62
CA PRO A 149 1.74 11.05 -18.49
C PRO A 149 2.23 11.07 -17.04
N VAL A 150 1.84 12.10 -16.28
CA VAL A 150 2.18 12.22 -14.86
C VAL A 150 1.50 11.14 -14.04
N LYS A 151 0.21 10.89 -14.28
CA LYS A 151 -0.54 9.84 -13.61
C LYS A 151 0.08 8.46 -13.85
N LEU A 152 0.48 8.17 -15.08
CA LEU A 152 1.17 6.93 -15.44
C LEU A 152 2.54 6.83 -14.77
N ALA A 153 3.36 7.89 -14.83
CA ALA A 153 4.69 7.88 -14.23
C ALA A 153 4.63 7.70 -12.70
N CYS A 154 3.70 8.37 -12.03
CA CYS A 154 3.40 8.16 -10.61
C CYS A 154 2.91 6.73 -10.34
N ALA A 155 2.03 6.17 -11.17
CA ALA A 155 1.56 4.79 -11.02
C ALA A 155 2.71 3.78 -11.10
N PHE A 156 3.59 3.91 -12.09
CA PHE A 156 4.78 3.07 -12.20
C PHE A 156 5.69 3.23 -10.99
N LEU A 157 5.95 4.47 -10.55
CA LEU A 157 6.78 4.74 -9.36
C LEU A 157 6.18 4.09 -8.11
N TYR A 158 4.86 4.19 -7.92
CA TYR A 158 4.14 3.56 -6.81
C TYR A 158 4.40 2.04 -6.79
N LEU A 159 4.17 1.36 -7.92
CA LEU A 159 4.35 -0.09 -8.03
C LEU A 159 5.81 -0.51 -7.80
N LEU A 160 6.78 0.29 -8.25
CA LEU A 160 8.20 0.04 -8.02
C LEU A 160 8.58 0.13 -6.54
N CYS A 161 7.93 1.01 -5.76
CA CYS A 161 8.20 1.15 -4.33
C CYS A 161 7.58 0.03 -3.48
N LEU A 162 6.44 -0.54 -3.91
CA LEU A 162 5.66 -1.49 -3.11
C LEU A 162 6.44 -2.72 -2.61
N PRO A 163 7.22 -3.45 -3.44
CA PRO A 163 7.95 -4.63 -2.96
C PRO A 163 8.92 -4.32 -1.83
N ALA A 164 9.53 -3.14 -1.84
CA ALA A 164 10.42 -2.70 -0.78
C ALA A 164 9.67 -2.27 0.49
N LEU A 165 8.58 -1.50 0.35
CA LEU A 165 7.73 -1.10 1.48
C LEU A 165 7.11 -2.30 2.20
N MET A 166 6.68 -3.31 1.44
CA MET A 166 6.13 -4.56 1.95
C MET A 166 7.19 -5.59 2.34
N ARG A 167 8.49 -5.26 2.25
CA ARG A 167 9.63 -6.13 2.58
C ARG A 167 9.55 -7.52 1.92
N LEU A 168 9.20 -7.56 0.64
CA LEU A 168 9.10 -8.81 -0.15
C LEU A 168 10.46 -9.40 -0.55
N TRP A 169 11.56 -8.76 -0.16
CA TRP A 169 12.93 -9.16 -0.48
C TRP A 169 13.78 -9.21 0.78
N PRO A 170 14.78 -10.10 0.85
CA PRO A 170 15.49 -10.37 2.09
C PRO A 170 16.40 -9.19 2.45
N LEU A 171 15.94 -8.34 3.36
CA LEU A 171 16.77 -7.33 4.01
C LEU A 171 17.57 -7.91 5.20
N ALA A 172 17.18 -9.08 5.70
CA ALA A 172 17.88 -9.83 6.75
C ALA A 172 18.34 -11.21 6.24
N PRO A 173 19.51 -11.72 6.69
CA PRO A 173 19.89 -13.11 6.48
C PRO A 173 18.89 -14.02 7.22
N PRO A 174 18.64 -15.24 6.70
CA PRO A 174 17.72 -16.20 7.30
C PRO A 174 18.31 -16.73 8.62
N THR A 175 18.10 -16.02 9.72
CA THR A 175 18.40 -16.53 11.07
C THR A 175 17.40 -17.60 11.50
N GLU A 176 16.27 -17.76 10.81
CA GLU A 176 15.39 -18.94 10.95
C GLU A 176 15.93 -20.12 10.12
N ARG A 177 17.10 -20.64 10.51
CA ARG A 177 17.62 -21.95 10.07
C ARG A 177 16.89 -23.15 10.72
N ARG A 178 15.84 -22.93 11.52
CA ARG A 178 15.07 -24.00 12.17
C ARG A 178 13.58 -23.67 12.26
N GLY A 179 12.76 -24.38 11.47
CA GLY A 179 11.36 -24.67 11.76
C GLY A 179 10.31 -23.78 11.09
N ARG A 180 9.79 -24.28 9.96
CA ARG A 180 8.51 -23.96 9.27
C ARG A 180 8.19 -22.48 8.97
N ARG A 181 7.69 -22.26 7.76
CA ARG A 181 7.28 -20.95 7.27
C ARG A 181 6.10 -20.38 8.07
N ARG A 182 6.25 -19.12 8.52
CA ARG A 182 5.25 -18.41 9.33
C ARG A 182 4.52 -17.36 8.50
N LEU A 183 3.22 -17.22 8.75
CA LEU A 183 2.44 -16.09 8.26
C LEU A 183 2.96 -14.79 8.85
N ASP A 184 3.24 -13.81 7.99
CA ASP A 184 3.65 -12.48 8.41
C ASP A 184 2.42 -11.58 8.60
N ALA A 185 1.99 -11.44 9.86
CA ALA A 185 0.83 -10.65 10.24
C ALA A 185 0.92 -9.20 9.74
N ARG A 186 2.12 -8.62 9.60
CA ARG A 186 2.28 -7.27 9.06
C ARG A 186 1.92 -7.21 7.58
N ARG A 187 2.43 -8.16 6.79
CA ARG A 187 2.14 -8.20 5.35
C ARG A 187 0.66 -8.43 5.12
N VAL A 188 0.05 -9.34 5.87
CA VAL A 188 -1.40 -9.53 5.90
C VAL A 188 -2.14 -8.21 6.14
N LEU A 189 -1.72 -7.41 7.13
CA LEU A 189 -2.37 -6.14 7.44
C LEU A 189 -2.16 -5.05 6.36
N THR A 190 -1.12 -5.15 5.55
CA THR A 190 -0.71 -4.06 4.65
C THR A 190 -1.03 -4.32 3.17
N TRP A 191 -1.28 -5.57 2.76
CA TRP A 191 -1.65 -5.92 1.38
C TRP A 191 -2.85 -5.12 0.87
N PHE A 192 -3.97 -5.16 1.60
CA PHE A 192 -5.19 -4.47 1.19
C PHE A 192 -5.02 -2.95 1.14
N PRO A 193 -4.54 -2.23 2.18
CA PRO A 193 -4.45 -0.78 2.13
C PRO A 193 -3.45 -0.28 1.08
N TYR A 194 -2.32 -0.95 0.84
CA TYR A 194 -1.39 -0.55 -0.23
C TYR A 194 -2.00 -0.77 -1.62
N CYS A 195 -2.52 -1.97 -1.90
CA CYS A 195 -3.07 -2.27 -3.23
C CYS A 195 -4.36 -1.47 -3.49
N GLY A 196 -5.21 -1.34 -2.48
CA GLY A 196 -6.46 -0.58 -2.56
C GLY A 196 -6.23 0.92 -2.69
N LEU A 197 -5.15 1.47 -2.11
CA LEU A 197 -4.77 2.87 -2.30
C LEU A 197 -4.29 3.10 -3.74
N PHE A 198 -3.52 2.18 -4.32
CA PHE A 198 -3.19 2.25 -5.74
C PHE A 198 -4.46 2.28 -6.62
N THR A 199 -5.37 1.32 -6.41
CA THR A 199 -6.62 1.27 -7.17
C THR A 199 -7.41 2.57 -6.99
N THR A 200 -7.50 3.07 -5.77
CA THR A 200 -8.18 4.34 -5.44
C THR A 200 -7.60 5.54 -6.20
N LEU A 201 -6.27 5.68 -6.23
CA LEU A 201 -5.60 6.84 -6.84
C LEU A 201 -5.64 6.81 -8.37
N TYR A 202 -5.42 5.64 -8.95
CA TYR A 202 -5.20 5.52 -10.39
C TYR A 202 -6.44 5.07 -11.16
N PHE A 203 -7.34 4.33 -10.51
CA PHE A 203 -8.53 3.72 -11.10
C PHE A 203 -9.73 3.77 -10.13
N PRO A 204 -10.25 4.97 -9.79
CA PRO A 204 -11.32 5.07 -8.80
C PRO A 204 -12.58 4.38 -9.35
N PRO A 205 -13.42 3.84 -8.47
CA PRO A 205 -14.74 3.39 -8.88
C PRO A 205 -15.61 4.59 -9.25
N GLN A 206 -16.35 4.47 -10.35
CA GLN A 206 -17.21 5.53 -10.89
C GLN A 206 -18.57 5.65 -10.19
N GLY A 207 -18.91 4.71 -9.29
CA GLY A 207 -20.17 4.68 -8.55
C GLY A 207 -20.22 3.55 -7.52
N ASP A 208 -21.15 3.67 -6.56
CA ASP A 208 -21.42 2.67 -5.53
C ASP A 208 -22.39 1.59 -6.06
N ASP A 209 -21.91 0.85 -7.05
CA ASP A 209 -22.65 -0.26 -7.68
C ASP A 209 -21.89 -1.58 -7.55
N ALA A 210 -22.61 -2.71 -7.59
CA ALA A 210 -22.01 -4.05 -7.65
C ALA A 210 -20.89 -4.22 -8.71
N PRO A 211 -21.03 -3.73 -9.97
CA PRO A 211 -19.92 -3.74 -10.93
C PRO A 211 -18.75 -2.85 -10.51
N GLY A 212 -18.99 -1.72 -9.81
CA GLY A 212 -17.95 -0.88 -9.25
C GLY A 212 -17.13 -1.62 -8.20
N LEU A 213 -17.80 -2.36 -7.32
CA LEU A 213 -17.16 -3.23 -6.33
C LEU A 213 -16.28 -4.29 -6.98
N LEU A 214 -16.81 -4.99 -7.99
CA LEU A 214 -16.07 -6.02 -8.71
C LEU A 214 -14.82 -5.46 -9.41
N ARG A 215 -14.95 -4.28 -10.04
CA ARG A 215 -13.81 -3.60 -10.69
C ARG A 215 -12.75 -3.18 -9.68
N PHE A 216 -13.16 -2.58 -8.56
CA PHE A 216 -12.24 -2.15 -7.51
C PHE A 216 -11.44 -3.34 -6.95
N PHE A 217 -12.12 -4.41 -6.56
CA PHE A 217 -11.46 -5.61 -6.04
C PHE A 217 -10.65 -6.33 -7.12
N GLY A 218 -11.16 -6.44 -8.35
CA GLY A 218 -10.46 -7.04 -9.46
C GLY A 218 -9.13 -6.33 -9.75
N LEU A 219 -9.13 -5.00 -9.82
CA LEU A 219 -7.91 -4.21 -10.00
C LEU A 219 -6.98 -4.34 -8.80
N THR A 220 -7.51 -4.33 -7.57
CA THR A 220 -6.71 -4.51 -6.35
C THR A 220 -6.02 -5.87 -6.33
N VAL A 221 -6.68 -6.94 -6.81
CA VAL A 221 -6.08 -8.27 -7.00
C VAL A 221 -5.00 -8.25 -8.09
N VAL A 222 -5.24 -7.58 -9.22
CA VAL A 222 -4.23 -7.43 -10.29
C VAL A 222 -2.99 -6.72 -9.76
N VAL A 223 -3.14 -5.65 -8.99
CA VAL A 223 -2.04 -4.92 -8.35
C VAL A 223 -1.28 -5.85 -7.40
N ALA A 224 -1.98 -6.59 -6.55
CA ALA A 224 -1.35 -7.57 -5.67
C ALA A 224 -0.55 -8.62 -6.46
N ALA A 225 -1.09 -9.12 -7.58
CA ALA A 225 -0.40 -10.07 -8.45
C ALA A 225 0.87 -9.46 -9.07
N VAL A 226 0.81 -8.21 -9.55
CA VAL A 226 1.98 -7.48 -10.07
C VAL A 226 3.05 -7.33 -8.99
N VAL A 227 2.65 -6.97 -7.76
CA VAL A 227 3.56 -6.82 -6.62
C VAL A 227 4.18 -8.15 -6.21
N ILE A 228 3.40 -9.25 -6.23
CA ILE A 228 3.91 -10.61 -6.02
C ILE A 228 4.97 -10.95 -7.09
N VAL A 229 4.66 -10.74 -8.37
CA VAL A 229 5.62 -11.04 -9.45
C VAL A 229 6.90 -10.21 -9.29
N ALA A 230 6.76 -8.90 -9.03
CA ALA A 230 7.89 -8.01 -8.78
C ALA A 230 8.71 -8.47 -7.57
N GLY A 231 8.04 -8.83 -6.46
CA GLY A 231 8.67 -9.36 -5.26
C GLY A 231 9.46 -10.65 -5.53
N ILE A 232 8.92 -11.59 -6.31
CA ILE A 232 9.61 -12.84 -6.68
C ILE A 232 10.85 -12.53 -7.53
N VAL A 233 10.72 -11.65 -8.53
CA VAL A 233 11.84 -11.26 -9.40
C VAL A 233 12.95 -10.62 -8.57
N VAL A 234 12.59 -9.72 -7.66
CA VAL A 234 13.52 -9.04 -6.76
C VAL A 234 14.19 -10.05 -5.81
N GLN A 235 13.42 -10.95 -5.20
CA GLN A 235 13.94 -11.98 -4.31
C GLN A 235 14.97 -12.89 -5.00
N ARG A 236 14.73 -13.25 -6.27
CA ARG A 236 15.64 -14.11 -7.05
C ARG A 236 16.95 -13.42 -7.44
N ARG A 237 16.97 -12.09 -7.60
CA ARG A 237 18.16 -11.32 -8.02
C ARG A 237 19.16 -11.07 -6.89
N GLY A 238 18.77 -11.29 -5.64
CA GLY A 238 19.63 -11.10 -4.46
C GLY A 238 19.69 -9.64 -3.98
N ALA A 239 19.97 -9.47 -2.69
CA ALA A 239 19.85 -8.18 -2.01
C ALA A 239 20.80 -7.10 -2.57
N GLY A 240 22.05 -7.43 -2.91
CA GLY A 240 23.02 -6.46 -3.42
C GLY A 240 22.62 -5.85 -4.77
N VAL A 241 22.21 -6.70 -5.72
CA VAL A 241 21.80 -6.27 -7.07
C VAL A 241 20.57 -5.38 -7.01
N VAL A 242 19.60 -5.77 -6.18
CA VAL A 242 18.36 -5.01 -6.05
C VAL A 242 18.62 -3.66 -5.37
N ARG A 243 19.45 -3.59 -4.32
CA ARG A 243 19.83 -2.31 -3.70
C ARG A 243 20.43 -1.35 -4.73
N GLY A 244 21.38 -1.83 -5.53
CA GLY A 244 21.96 -1.06 -6.63
C GLY A 244 20.92 -0.63 -7.66
N THR A 245 19.90 -1.46 -7.91
CA THR A 245 18.81 -1.11 -8.84
C THR A 245 17.91 -0.02 -8.27
N TYR A 246 17.53 -0.08 -6.99
CA TYR A 246 16.70 0.97 -6.38
C TYR A 246 17.41 2.32 -6.35
N THR A 247 18.69 2.36 -5.98
CA THR A 247 19.46 3.61 -5.94
C THR A 247 19.76 4.17 -7.33
N ARG A 248 20.05 3.32 -8.32
CA ARG A 248 20.42 3.76 -9.67
C ARG A 248 19.25 3.93 -10.63
N VAL A 249 18.08 3.39 -10.33
CA VAL A 249 16.92 3.42 -11.25
C VAL A 249 15.72 4.10 -10.60
N VAL A 250 15.33 3.70 -9.39
CA VAL A 250 14.11 4.24 -8.75
C VAL A 250 14.32 5.69 -8.32
N THR A 251 15.45 6.03 -7.72
CA THR A 251 15.77 7.41 -7.31
C THR A 251 15.80 8.41 -8.49
N PRO A 252 16.53 8.16 -9.60
CA PRO A 252 16.50 9.08 -10.74
C PRO A 252 15.14 9.10 -11.44
N PHE A 253 14.42 7.97 -11.50
CA PHE A 253 13.06 7.95 -12.03
C PHE A 253 12.11 8.82 -11.19
N ALA A 254 12.23 8.77 -9.85
CA ALA A 254 11.48 9.67 -8.97
C ALA A 254 11.83 11.16 -9.23
N GLY A 255 13.10 11.48 -9.49
CA GLY A 255 13.51 12.81 -9.91
C GLY A 255 12.85 13.24 -11.23
N LEU A 256 12.77 12.34 -12.21
CA LEU A 256 12.06 12.59 -13.47
C LEU A 256 10.56 12.81 -13.23
N VAL A 257 9.93 11.98 -12.39
CA VAL A 257 8.52 12.17 -12.00
C VAL A 257 8.31 13.55 -11.37
N LEU A 258 9.18 13.95 -10.45
CA LEU A 258 9.12 15.28 -9.82
C LEU A 258 9.20 16.41 -10.85
N VAL A 259 10.16 16.33 -11.78
CA VAL A 259 10.29 17.32 -12.87
C VAL A 259 9.04 17.35 -13.74
N THR A 260 8.46 16.19 -14.09
CA THR A 260 7.22 16.14 -14.88
C THR A 260 6.03 16.75 -14.14
N VAL A 261 5.90 16.49 -12.84
CA VAL A 261 4.85 17.11 -11.98
C VAL A 261 5.04 18.63 -11.93
N MET A 262 6.28 19.12 -11.76
CA MET A 262 6.56 20.56 -11.75
C MET A 262 6.28 21.21 -13.10
N ALA A 263 6.75 20.61 -14.19
CA ALA A 263 6.58 21.15 -15.54
C ALA A 263 5.10 21.21 -15.92
N THR A 264 4.35 20.15 -15.66
CA THR A 264 2.89 20.14 -15.90
C THR A 264 2.17 21.15 -15.03
N SER A 265 2.54 21.32 -13.76
CA SER A 265 1.97 22.35 -12.87
C SER A 265 2.22 23.78 -13.37
N ILE A 266 3.40 24.07 -13.95
CA ILE A 266 3.73 25.38 -14.53
C ILE A 266 2.96 25.60 -15.84
N LEU A 267 2.87 24.59 -16.70
CA LEU A 267 2.24 24.70 -18.02
C LEU A 267 0.71 24.81 -17.98
N MET A 268 0.07 24.40 -16.88
CA MET A 268 -1.40 24.38 -16.73
C MET A 268 -1.92 25.48 -15.79
N LYS A 269 -1.02 26.35 -15.28
CA LYS A 269 -1.36 27.64 -14.67
C LYS A 269 -1.48 28.71 -15.76
#